data_AF-A0A7K4CY45-F1
#
_entry.id   AF-A0A7K4CY45-F1
#
_cell.length_a   1.000
_cell.length_b   1.000
_cell.length_c   1.000
_cell.angle_alpha   90.00
_cell.angle_beta   90.00
_cell.angle_gamma   90.00
#
_symmetry.space_group_name_H-M   'P 1'
#
loop_
_entity.id
_entity.type
_entity.pdbx_description
1 polymer ?
#
loop_
_entity_poly.entity_id
_entity_poly.type
_entity_poly.pdbx_seq_one_letter_code
_entity_poly.pdbx_strand_id
1 'polypeptide(L)'
;MDSKSGSISWGQMYAERKESFAVVTNFEVNETLSENEGHERPHSWMKLKKTKIKTTRKLKEEQGYDIVWEFHTHPSGSPDLHEIDLKILNYLSVGVMVIVTGKDVVGWYYDKRSTKKPIIEKMIFEVIDDL
;
A
#
# COMPACT_ATOMS: atom_id res chain seq x y z
N MET A 1 -28.51 15.22 3.48
CA MET A 1 -27.12 15.35 3.93
C MET A 1 -26.33 14.36 3.09
N ASP A 2 -25.83 14.82 1.95
CA ASP A 2 -25.15 13.97 0.99
C ASP A 2 -23.80 13.57 1.57
N SER A 3 -23.62 12.27 1.80
CA SER A 3 -22.35 11.68 2.17
C SER A 3 -21.38 11.92 1.01
N LYS A 4 -20.43 12.85 1.17
CA LYS A 4 -19.29 12.97 0.26
C LYS A 4 -18.69 11.58 0.11
N SER A 5 -18.73 11.02 -1.10
CA SER A 5 -17.99 9.80 -1.41
C SER A 5 -16.53 10.06 -1.08
N GLY A 6 -15.94 9.27 -0.18
CA GLY A 6 -14.55 9.46 0.20
C GLY A 6 -13.65 9.41 -1.03
N SER A 7 -12.85 10.45 -1.25
CA SER A 7 -11.85 10.50 -2.31
C SER A 7 -10.81 9.40 -2.10
N ILE A 8 -10.47 8.67 -3.16
CA ILE A 8 -9.38 7.69 -3.13
C ILE A 8 -8.07 8.47 -3.18
N SER A 9 -7.27 8.35 -2.12
CA SER A 9 -5.89 8.83 -2.09
C SER A 9 -4.97 7.62 -2.11
N TRP A 10 -3.84 7.73 -2.80
CA TRP A 10 -2.85 6.65 -2.86
C TRP A 10 -1.45 7.26 -2.88
N GLY A 11 -0.47 6.49 -2.43
CA GLY A 11 0.87 7.02 -2.22
C GLY A 11 1.88 5.98 -1.81
N GLN A 12 3.04 6.45 -1.38
CA GLN A 12 4.14 5.66 -0.86
C GLN A 12 4.50 6.08 0.56
N MET A 13 4.82 5.10 1.39
CA MET A 13 5.39 5.29 2.72
C MET A 13 6.80 4.71 2.73
N TYR A 14 7.72 5.47 3.32
CA TYR A 14 9.12 5.15 3.42
C TYR A 14 9.44 4.84 4.88
N ALA A 15 10.14 3.73 5.09
CA ALA A 15 10.49 3.30 6.43
C ALA A 15 11.93 2.80 6.51
N GLU A 16 12.52 3.05 7.67
CA GLU A 16 13.80 2.49 8.09
C GLU A 16 13.56 1.19 8.84
N ARG A 17 14.36 0.17 8.52
CA ARG A 17 14.30 -1.11 9.21
C ARG A 17 15.13 -1.02 10.50
N LYS A 18 14.50 -1.32 11.63
CA LYS A 18 15.18 -1.65 12.90
C LYS A 18 15.20 -3.17 13.07
N GLU A 19 15.83 -3.68 14.13
CA GLU A 19 16.02 -5.13 14.31
C GLU A 19 14.70 -5.92 14.32
N SER A 20 13.67 -5.42 15.00
CA SER A 20 12.39 -6.11 15.20
C SER A 20 11.16 -5.39 14.66
N PHE A 21 11.30 -4.14 14.22
CA PHE A 21 10.22 -3.31 13.68
C PHE A 21 10.74 -2.36 12.61
N ALA A 22 9.84 -1.61 11.96
CA ALA A 22 10.20 -0.57 11.03
C ALA A 22 9.59 0.76 11.49
N VAL A 23 10.32 1.85 11.29
CA VAL A 23 9.85 3.20 11.60
C VAL A 23 9.57 3.90 10.29
N VAL A 24 8.32 4.32 10.09
CA VAL A 24 7.94 5.16 8.95
C VAL A 24 8.53 6.55 9.19
N THR A 25 9.41 7.00 8.29
CA THR A 25 10.10 8.29 8.42
C THR A 25 9.53 9.35 7.49
N ASN A 26 8.91 8.94 6.38
CA ASN A 26 8.34 9.87 5.40
C ASN A 26 7.23 9.20 4.57
N PHE A 27 6.39 9.99 3.92
CA PHE A 27 5.39 9.52 2.97
C PHE A 27 5.12 10.55 1.87
N GLU A 28 4.74 10.06 0.70
CA GLU A 28 4.34 10.87 -0.46
C GLU A 28 2.93 10.45 -0.89
N VAL A 29 2.02 11.42 -0.95
CA VAL A 29 0.67 11.24 -1.51
C VAL A 29 0.73 11.62 -2.97
N ASN A 30 0.31 10.72 -3.86
CA ASN A 30 0.23 11.05 -5.28
C ASN A 30 -0.98 11.96 -5.54
N GLU A 31 -0.86 12.83 -6.54
CA GLU A 31 -1.98 13.65 -6.98
C GLU A 31 -3.17 12.74 -7.32
N THR A 32 -4.32 13.07 -6.74
CA THR A 32 -5.56 12.33 -6.94
C THR A 32 -5.91 12.38 -8.42
N LEU A 33 -5.75 11.25 -9.12
CA LEU A 33 -6.37 11.02 -10.42
C LEU A 33 -7.87 11.29 -10.24
N SER A 34 -8.46 12.07 -11.16
CA SER A 34 -9.79 12.67 -10.98
C SER A 34 -10.86 11.63 -10.60
N GLU A 35 -11.97 12.06 -9.99
CA GLU A 35 -13.10 11.19 -9.59
C GLU A 35 -13.62 10.25 -10.70
N ASN A 36 -13.26 10.52 -11.96
CA ASN A 36 -13.62 9.75 -13.15
C ASN A 36 -12.55 8.77 -13.67
N GLU A 37 -11.32 8.76 -13.14
CA GLU A 37 -10.29 7.77 -13.47
C GLU A 37 -10.41 6.53 -12.58
N GLY A 38 -11.65 6.13 -12.33
CA GLY A 38 -11.99 4.95 -11.56
C GLY A 38 -11.47 3.70 -12.25
N HIS A 39 -10.42 3.12 -11.66
CA HIS A 39 -10.02 1.71 -11.84
C HIS A 39 -9.97 1.23 -13.30
N GLU A 40 -9.32 1.98 -14.21
CA GLU A 40 -8.97 1.38 -15.49
C GLU A 40 -8.03 0.21 -15.23
N ARG A 41 -8.53 -1.01 -15.46
CA ARG A 41 -7.74 -2.22 -15.31
C ARG A 41 -6.52 -2.07 -16.22
N PRO A 42 -5.30 -2.09 -15.66
CA PRO A 42 -4.11 -1.90 -16.46
C PRO A 42 -4.06 -2.98 -17.54
N HIS A 43 -3.87 -2.56 -18.80
CA HIS A 43 -3.75 -3.45 -19.96
C HIS A 43 -2.69 -4.53 -19.75
N SER A 44 -1.66 -4.26 -18.93
CA SER A 44 -0.68 -5.26 -18.49
C SER A 44 -0.26 -5.07 -17.04
N TRP A 45 -0.78 -5.95 -16.18
CA TRP A 45 -0.34 -6.08 -14.79
C TRP A 45 1.19 -6.33 -14.67
N MET A 46 1.81 -7.01 -15.65
CA MET A 46 3.27 -7.17 -15.74
C MET A 46 4.04 -5.89 -15.94
N LYS A 47 3.52 -4.99 -16.77
CA LYS A 47 4.15 -3.69 -16.97
C LYS A 47 4.15 -2.92 -15.66
N LEU A 48 3.02 -2.91 -14.95
CA LEU A 48 2.94 -2.29 -13.62
C LEU A 48 3.90 -2.92 -12.61
N LYS A 49 3.96 -4.25 -12.49
CA LYS A 49 4.90 -4.92 -11.58
C LYS A 49 6.33 -4.49 -11.82
N LYS A 50 6.74 -4.50 -13.09
CA LYS A 50 8.10 -4.17 -13.50
C LYS A 50 8.43 -2.71 -13.22
N THR A 51 7.50 -1.79 -13.51
CA THR A 51 7.65 -0.38 -13.18
C THR A 51 7.76 -0.20 -11.67
N LYS A 52 6.85 -0.79 -10.89
CA LYS A 52 6.86 -0.72 -9.43
C LYS A 52 8.18 -1.21 -8.82
N ILE A 53 8.65 -2.40 -9.23
CA ILE A 53 9.93 -2.93 -8.75
C ILE A 53 11.09 -1.99 -9.09
N LYS A 54 11.11 -1.42 -10.31
CA LYS A 54 12.15 -0.47 -10.71
C LYS A 54 12.09 0.82 -9.88
N THR A 55 10.91 1.40 -9.69
CA THR A 55 10.70 2.61 -8.90
C THR A 55 11.11 2.38 -7.45
N THR A 56 10.66 1.29 -6.82
CA THR A 56 11.06 0.94 -5.46
C THR A 56 12.57 0.77 -5.35
N ARG A 57 13.23 0.04 -6.27
CA ARG A 57 14.69 -0.13 -6.23
C ARG A 57 15.43 1.20 -6.35
N LYS A 58 15.00 2.05 -7.29
CA LYS A 58 15.56 3.39 -7.48
C LYS A 58 15.46 4.22 -6.20
N LEU A 59 14.29 4.24 -5.56
CA LEU A 59 14.07 4.99 -4.32
C LEU A 59 14.95 4.48 -3.17
N LYS A 60 15.13 3.17 -3.05
CA LYS A 60 16.04 2.60 -2.03
C LYS A 60 17.50 2.95 -2.29
N GLU A 61 17.94 2.89 -3.55
CA GLU A 61 19.33 3.16 -3.95
C GLU A 61 19.69 4.65 -3.85
N GLU A 62 18.78 5.54 -4.25
CA GLU A 62 19.05 6.99 -4.32
C GLU A 62 18.75 7.73 -3.01
N GLN A 63 17.71 7.33 -2.27
CA GLN A 63 17.25 8.05 -1.08
C GLN A 63 17.56 7.33 0.24
N GLY A 64 18.14 6.12 0.17
CA GLY A 64 18.61 5.38 1.35
C GLY A 64 17.51 4.74 2.21
N TYR A 65 16.27 4.66 1.72
CA TYR A 65 15.19 3.99 2.46
C TYR A 65 15.30 2.46 2.39
N ASP A 66 15.08 1.78 3.52
CA ASP A 66 15.11 0.32 3.59
C ASP A 66 13.82 -0.33 3.05
N ILE A 67 12.70 0.31 3.32
CA ILE A 67 11.36 -0.20 3.06
C ILE A 67 10.54 0.87 2.35
N VAL A 68 9.81 0.43 1.32
CA VAL A 68 8.85 1.26 0.61
C VAL A 68 7.55 0.47 0.56
N TRP A 69 6.50 1.01 1.17
CA TRP A 69 5.14 0.48 1.12
C TRP A 69 4.26 1.37 0.27
N GLU A 70 3.34 0.77 -0.48
CA GLU A 70 2.27 1.54 -1.11
C GLU A 70 1.08 1.55 -0.17
N PHE A 71 0.42 2.70 -0.11
CA PHE A 71 -0.82 2.83 0.62
C PHE A 71 -1.92 3.42 -0.26
N HIS A 72 -3.16 3.11 0.11
CA HIS A 72 -4.33 3.75 -0.45
C HIS A 72 -5.46 3.87 0.58
N THR A 73 -6.43 4.74 0.29
CA THR A 73 -7.65 4.88 1.09
C THR A 73 -8.82 4.16 0.41
N HIS A 74 -9.74 3.65 1.22
CA HIS A 74 -11.01 3.13 0.73
C HIS A 74 -12.11 4.19 0.85
N PRO A 75 -12.96 4.38 -0.17
CA PRO A 75 -14.12 5.28 -0.07
C PRO A 75 -15.09 4.90 1.04
N SER A 76 -15.15 3.60 1.38
CA SER A 76 -15.95 3.05 2.47
C SER A 76 -15.40 3.37 3.85
N GLY A 77 -14.13 3.79 3.96
CA GLY A 77 -13.42 3.93 5.22
C GLY A 77 -13.08 2.60 5.92
N SER A 78 -13.30 1.45 5.28
CA SER A 78 -12.94 0.15 5.85
C SER A 78 -11.45 -0.14 5.68
N PRO A 79 -10.74 -0.60 6.72
CA PRO A 79 -9.33 -1.00 6.64
C PRO A 79 -9.13 -2.41 6.06
N ASP A 80 -10.21 -3.13 5.74
CA ASP A 80 -10.14 -4.51 5.25
C ASP A 80 -9.80 -4.57 3.75
N LEU A 81 -9.09 -5.64 3.35
CA LEU A 81 -8.76 -5.89 1.95
C LEU A 81 -10.02 -6.07 1.09
N HIS A 82 -10.10 -5.31 0.01
CA HIS A 82 -11.10 -5.51 -1.03
C HIS A 82 -10.67 -6.60 -2.03
N GLU A 83 -11.62 -7.06 -2.85
CA GLU A 83 -11.36 -8.08 -3.88
C GLU A 83 -10.28 -7.64 -4.88
N ILE A 84 -10.23 -6.34 -5.19
CA ILE A 84 -9.20 -5.77 -6.08
C ILE A 84 -7.82 -5.83 -5.41
N ASP A 85 -7.72 -5.51 -4.12
CA ASP A 85 -6.45 -5.59 -3.38
C ASP A 85 -5.91 -7.03 -3.38
N LEU A 86 -6.79 -8.01 -3.14
CA LEU A 86 -6.42 -9.43 -3.20
C LEU A 86 -5.93 -9.84 -4.59
N LYS A 87 -6.53 -9.31 -5.67
CA LYS A 87 -6.06 -9.55 -7.04
C LYS A 87 -4.66 -8.96 -7.25
N ILE A 88 -4.42 -7.73 -6.77
CA ILE A 88 -3.11 -7.07 -6.83
C ILE A 88 -2.06 -7.86 -6.04
N LEU A 89 -2.36 -8.22 -4.79
CA LEU A 89 -1.47 -8.97 -3.90
C LEU A 89 -1.15 -10.35 -4.44
N ASN A 90 -2.16 -11.09 -4.93
CA ASN A 90 -1.96 -12.38 -5.58
C ASN A 90 -1.03 -12.27 -6.80
N TYR A 91 -1.15 -11.18 -7.54
CA TYR A 91 -0.31 -10.90 -8.68
C TYR A 91 1.14 -10.51 -8.28
N LEU A 92 1.33 -9.79 -7.18
CA LEU A 92 2.65 -9.50 -6.61
C LEU A 92 3.30 -10.74 -5.98
N SER A 93 2.50 -11.71 -5.55
CA SER A 93 2.88 -12.98 -4.91
C SER A 93 3.45 -12.84 -3.50
N VAL A 94 4.12 -11.73 -3.20
CA VAL A 94 4.50 -11.32 -1.85
C VAL A 94 4.45 -9.80 -1.77
N GLY A 95 4.01 -9.27 -0.63
CA GLY A 95 4.01 -7.82 -0.40
C GLY A 95 3.24 -7.43 0.86
N VAL A 96 3.23 -6.15 1.13
CA VAL A 96 2.36 -5.52 2.13
C VAL A 96 1.47 -4.53 1.39
N MET A 97 0.17 -4.60 1.61
CA MET A 97 -0.78 -3.55 1.21
C MET A 97 -1.10 -2.71 2.44
N VAL A 98 -0.88 -1.40 2.39
CA VAL A 98 -1.24 -0.51 3.49
C VAL A 98 -2.55 0.19 3.15
N ILE A 99 -3.54 0.11 4.03
CA ILE A 99 -4.81 0.80 3.90
C ILE A 99 -4.87 1.87 4.97
N VAL A 100 -5.05 3.12 4.53
CA VAL A 100 -5.22 4.27 5.40
C VAL A 100 -6.70 4.62 5.45
N THR A 101 -7.22 4.78 6.66
CA THR A 101 -8.57 5.28 6.92
C THR A 101 -8.45 6.59 7.69
N GLY A 102 -9.58 7.26 7.94
CA GLY A 102 -9.57 8.48 8.76
C GLY A 102 -9.16 8.27 10.23
N LYS A 103 -8.94 7.02 10.67
CA LYS A 103 -8.61 6.67 12.07
C LYS A 103 -7.39 5.76 12.18
N ASP A 104 -7.26 4.81 11.27
CA ASP A 104 -6.30 3.72 11.37
C ASP A 104 -5.43 3.60 10.11
N VAL A 105 -4.18 3.19 10.33
CA VAL A 105 -3.25 2.74 9.27
C VAL A 105 -3.01 1.24 9.47
N VAL A 106 -3.45 0.44 8.49
CA VAL A 106 -3.41 -1.03 8.60
C VAL A 106 -2.63 -1.61 7.43
N GLY A 107 -1.59 -2.38 7.74
CA GLY A 107 -0.89 -3.20 6.76
C GLY A 107 -1.51 -4.59 6.67
N TRP A 108 -1.51 -5.15 5.47
CA TRP A 108 -1.83 -6.54 5.23
C TRP A 108 -0.65 -7.20 4.53
N TYR A 109 0.08 -8.00 5.31
CA TYR A 109 1.13 -8.85 4.77
C TYR A 109 0.49 -10.00 3.99
N TYR A 110 1.02 -10.25 2.79
CA TYR A 110 0.58 -11.31 1.90
C TYR A 110 1.79 -12.11 1.41
N ASP A 111 1.74 -13.43 1.50
CA ASP A 111 2.71 -14.32 0.88
C ASP A 111 2.04 -15.57 0.27
N LYS A 112 2.30 -15.82 -1.01
CA LYS A 112 1.86 -16.99 -1.76
C LYS A 112 3.01 -17.67 -2.52
N ARG A 113 4.27 -17.39 -2.17
CA ARG A 113 5.42 -17.94 -2.88
C ARG A 113 5.58 -19.45 -2.69
N SER A 114 5.28 -19.95 -1.49
CA SER A 114 5.53 -21.34 -1.09
C SER A 114 4.27 -22.19 -0.91
N THR A 115 3.08 -21.60 -0.96
CA THR A 115 1.81 -22.25 -0.57
C THR A 115 0.72 -22.10 -1.64
N LYS A 116 -0.19 -23.08 -1.70
CA LYS A 116 -1.37 -23.01 -2.58
C LYS A 116 -2.37 -21.93 -2.12
N LYS A 117 -2.53 -21.78 -0.80
CA LYS A 117 -3.34 -20.72 -0.16
C LYS A 117 -2.40 -19.62 0.36
N PRO A 118 -2.69 -18.34 0.11
CA PRO A 118 -1.85 -17.26 0.62
C PRO A 118 -1.90 -17.19 2.15
N ILE A 119 -0.77 -16.84 2.75
CA ILE A 119 -0.69 -16.35 4.12
C ILE A 119 -1.10 -14.87 4.07
N ILE A 120 -2.04 -14.49 4.91
CA ILE A 120 -2.52 -13.11 5.04
C ILE A 120 -2.51 -12.75 6.51
N GLU A 121 -1.69 -11.77 6.89
CA GLU A 121 -1.51 -11.34 8.27
C GLU A 121 -1.68 -9.82 8.40
N LYS A 122 -2.38 -9.40 9.45
CA LYS A 122 -2.59 -7.99 9.74
C LYS A 122 -1.36 -7.43 10.45
N MET A 123 -0.83 -6.33 9.95
CA MET A 123 0.22 -5.52 10.54
C MET A 123 -0.42 -4.22 11.06
N ILE A 124 -0.26 -3.95 12.35
CA ILE A 124 -0.77 -2.72 12.96
C ILE A 124 0.34 -1.67 12.93
N PHE A 125 0.02 -0.48 12.44
CA PHE A 125 0.91 0.68 12.55
C PHE A 125 0.49 1.46 13.79
N GLU A 126 1.43 1.70 14.69
CA GLU A 126 1.24 2.57 15.83
C GLU A 126 1.66 3.99 15.45
N VAL A 127 0.76 4.95 15.65
CA VAL A 127 1.07 6.37 15.49
C VAL A 127 1.59 6.86 16.84
N ILE A 128 2.84 7.30 16.86
CA ILE A 128 3.47 7.90 18.03
C ILE A 128 3.28 9.40 17.90
N ASP A 129 2.31 9.96 18.62
CA ASP A 129 1.96 11.39 18.59
C ASP A 129 2.85 12.24 19.52
N ASP A 130 3.81 11.61 20.22
CA ASP A 130 4.75 12.28 21.13
C ASP A 130 6.11 12.50 20.46
N LEU A 131 6.24 13.56 19.67
CA LEU A 131 7.51 14.22 19.32
C LEU A 131 7.34 15.74 19.15
#